data_AF-A0A9Q3EZC5-F1
#
_entry.id   AF-A0A9Q3EZC5-F1
#
_cell.length_a   1.000
_cell.length_b   1.000
_cell.length_c   1.000
_cell.angle_alpha   90.00
_cell.angle_beta   90.00
_cell.angle_gamma   90.00
#
_symmetry.space_group_name_H-M   'P 1'
#
loop_
_entity.id
_entity.type
_entity.pdbx_description
1 polymer ?
#
loop_
_entity_poly.entity_id
_entity_poly.type
_entity_poly.pdbx_seq_one_letter_code
_entity_poly.pdbx_strand_id
1 'polypeptide(L)'
;MFYSILIDSGATSSFIAKQFVHKYSLTISELPEKIPLIILDSSESPSLFVTHHTKYMVELPSFPSFEWDFLVIDTPKGEDLMLGFDFLNHFNPSIDWRQGLITFNSDHKDYYDPSKSFINDFSSAK
;
A
#
# COMPACT_ATOMS: atom_id res chain seq x y z
N MET A 1 1.66 -17.44 -3.38
CA MET A 1 2.67 -17.02 -2.38
C MET A 1 1.92 -16.72 -1.09
N PHE A 2 2.32 -17.25 0.07
CA PHE A 2 1.58 -16.97 1.31
C PHE A 2 2.26 -15.82 2.06
N TYR A 3 1.53 -14.71 2.17
CA TYR A 3 1.90 -13.56 2.97
C TYR A 3 0.65 -12.98 3.63
N SER A 4 0.83 -12.28 4.74
CA SER A 4 -0.26 -11.67 5.49
C SER A 4 -0.46 -10.21 5.07
N ILE A 5 -1.73 -9.79 5.02
CA ILE A 5 -2.10 -8.41 4.73
C ILE A 5 -3.02 -7.94 5.84
N LEU A 6 -2.68 -6.81 6.45
CA LEU A 6 -3.56 -6.10 7.37
C LEU A 6 -4.26 -4.95 6.64
N ILE A 7 -5.58 -4.87 6.80
CA ILE A 7 -6.36 -3.69 6.38
C ILE A 7 -6.49 -2.79 7.61
N ASP A 8 -5.94 -1.59 7.55
CA ASP A 8 -5.93 -0.63 8.66
C ASP A 8 -6.40 0.75 8.22
N SER A 9 -7.68 1.04 8.46
CA SER A 9 -8.24 2.37 8.18
C SER A 9 -7.70 3.48 9.10
N GLY A 10 -6.99 3.12 10.17
CA GLY A 10 -6.32 4.06 11.07
C GLY A 10 -4.92 4.48 10.60
N ALA A 11 -4.34 3.76 9.65
CA ALA A 11 -3.06 4.11 9.03
C ALA A 11 -3.27 5.09 7.87
N THR A 12 -2.54 6.21 7.85
CA THR A 12 -2.63 7.18 6.75
C THR A 12 -2.13 6.61 5.42
N SER A 13 -1.08 5.79 5.47
CA SER A 13 -0.39 5.25 4.30
C SER A 13 -0.19 3.75 4.42
N SER A 14 -0.11 3.08 3.28
CA SER A 14 0.21 1.67 3.17
C SER A 14 1.71 1.43 3.38
N PHE A 15 2.06 0.32 4.02
CA PHE A 15 3.45 -0.05 4.24
C PHE A 15 3.74 -1.51 3.91
N ILE A 16 5.03 -1.79 3.73
CA ILE A 16 5.58 -3.12 3.53
C ILE A 16 6.71 -3.37 4.53
N ALA A 17 6.70 -4.54 5.14
CA ALA A 17 7.70 -4.89 6.13
C ALA A 17 9.08 -5.06 5.47
N LYS A 18 10.11 -4.46 6.07
CA LYS A 18 11.49 -4.58 5.58
C LYS A 18 11.95 -6.03 5.42
N GLN A 19 11.53 -6.91 6.31
CA GLN A 19 11.80 -8.36 6.21
C GLN A 19 11.20 -9.00 4.96
N PHE A 20 10.02 -8.54 4.53
CA PHE A 20 9.36 -9.01 3.31
C PHE A 20 10.14 -8.55 2.06
N VAL A 21 10.55 -7.28 2.04
CA VAL A 21 11.43 -6.72 0.98
C VAL A 21 12.69 -7.58 0.83
N HIS A 22 13.36 -7.90 1.93
CA HIS A 22 14.55 -8.76 1.91
C HIS A 22 14.25 -10.19 1.44
N LYS A 23 13.19 -10.81 1.98
CA LYS A 23 12.78 -12.18 1.66
C LYS A 23 12.52 -12.36 0.16
N TYR A 24 11.94 -11.36 -0.49
CA TYR A 24 11.60 -11.41 -1.91
C TYR A 24 12.54 -10.60 -2.81
N SER A 25 13.64 -10.07 -2.26
CA SER A 25 14.65 -9.30 -3.00
C SER A 25 14.04 -8.15 -3.81
N LEU A 26 13.10 -7.42 -3.21
CA LEU A 26 12.43 -6.30 -3.88
C LEU A 26 13.38 -5.10 -4.02
N THR A 27 13.29 -4.40 -5.15
CA THR A 27 14.00 -3.13 -5.36
C THR A 27 13.39 -2.05 -4.49
N ILE A 28 14.21 -1.32 -3.74
CA ILE A 28 13.81 -0.16 -2.93
C ILE A 28 14.39 1.12 -3.52
N SER A 29 13.65 2.22 -3.36
CA SER A 29 14.06 3.56 -3.76
C SER A 29 14.03 4.49 -2.55
N GLU A 30 14.95 5.46 -2.49
CA GLU A 30 14.93 6.51 -1.47
C GLU A 30 13.77 7.48 -1.70
N LEU A 31 13.13 7.90 -0.62
CA LEU A 31 12.14 8.97 -0.67
C LEU A 31 12.83 10.34 -0.84
N PRO A 32 12.25 11.29 -1.59
CA PRO A 32 12.78 12.64 -1.72
C PRO A 32 12.92 13.36 -0.38
N GLU A 33 11.99 13.08 0.56
CA GLU A 33 11.99 13.60 1.92
C GLU A 33 11.67 12.48 2.91
N LYS A 34 12.25 12.56 4.11
CA LYS A 34 11.98 11.59 5.18
C LYS A 34 10.58 11.83 5.75
N ILE A 35 9.78 10.78 5.90
CA ILE A 35 8.43 10.88 6.42
C ILE A 35 8.43 10.48 7.91
N PRO A 36 7.92 11.31 8.84
CA PRO A 36 7.78 10.92 10.23
C PRO A 36 6.75 9.80 10.38
N LEU A 37 7.13 8.69 11.01
CA LEU A 37 6.23 7.60 11.37
C LEU A 37 5.77 7.76 12.81
N ILE A 38 4.48 8.08 12.95
CA ILE A 38 3.81 8.22 14.24
C ILE A 38 2.98 6.96 14.46
N ILE A 39 3.52 6.02 15.23
CA ILE A 39 2.79 4.85 15.70
C ILE A 39 2.07 5.27 16.99
N LEU A 40 0.76 5.04 17.08
CA LEU A 40 -0.06 5.40 18.24
C LEU A 40 0.31 4.54 19.46
N ASP A 41 1.40 4.93 20.12
CA ASP A 41 1.66 4.71 21.53
C ASP A 41 2.27 6.00 22.10
N SER A 42 1.37 6.86 22.60
CA SER A 42 1.59 7.81 23.71
C SER A 42 2.84 8.72 23.76
N SER A 43 3.57 9.02 22.68
CA SER A 43 4.68 9.99 22.73
C SER A 43 4.51 11.16 21.75
N GLU A 44 4.82 12.37 22.23
CA GLU A 44 4.75 13.65 21.48
C GLU A 44 5.78 13.77 20.33
N SER A 45 6.54 12.70 20.05
CA SER A 45 7.59 12.67 19.02
C SER A 45 7.42 11.47 18.08
N PRO A 46 7.76 11.62 16.78
CA PRO A 46 7.73 10.49 15.86
C PRO A 46 8.69 9.40 16.33
N SER A 47 8.17 8.19 16.43
CA SER A 47 8.91 7.01 16.88
C SER A 47 10.05 6.63 15.92
N LEU A 48 9.87 6.89 14.62
CA LEU A 48 10.78 6.51 13.54
C LEU A 48 10.63 7.48 12.35
N PHE A 49 11.59 7.47 11.43
CA PHE A 49 11.49 8.13 10.13
C PHE A 49 11.55 7.09 9.01
N VAL A 50 10.59 7.15 8.09
CA VAL A 50 10.58 6.37 6.87
C VAL A 50 11.44 7.08 5.83
N THR A 51 12.28 6.32 5.14
CA THR A 51 13.27 6.85 4.19
C THR A 51 13.21 6.18 2.82
N HIS A 52 12.49 5.08 2.69
CA HIS A 52 12.45 4.27 1.48
C HIS A 52 11.02 3.86 1.15
N HIS A 53 10.78 3.60 -0.13
CA HIS A 53 9.56 3.02 -0.64
C HIS A 53 9.88 1.92 -1.66
N THR A 54 8.88 1.11 -1.99
CA THR A 54 8.99 0.07 -3.02
C THR A 54 7.63 -0.22 -3.62
N LYS A 55 7.64 -0.63 -4.89
CA LYS A 55 6.45 -1.05 -5.60
C LYS A 55 6.30 -2.56 -5.49
N TYR A 56 5.09 -3.01 -5.19
CA TYR A 56 4.79 -4.43 -5.08
C TYR A 56 3.44 -4.77 -5.73
N MET A 57 3.39 -5.91 -6.43
CA MET A 57 2.17 -6.43 -7.06
C MET A 57 1.36 -7.20 -6.02
N VAL A 58 0.26 -6.62 -5.57
CA VAL A 58 -0.63 -7.17 -4.54
C VAL A 58 -1.64 -8.11 -5.19
N GLU A 59 -1.88 -9.24 -4.54
CA GLU A 59 -2.88 -10.23 -4.93
C GLU A 59 -3.83 -10.47 -3.74
N LEU A 60 -5.12 -10.16 -3.93
CA LEU A 60 -6.18 -10.46 -2.97
C LEU A 60 -7.18 -11.44 -3.62
N PRO A 61 -7.77 -12.40 -2.87
CA PRO A 61 -8.57 -13.48 -3.47
C PRO A 61 -9.76 -13.05 -4.33
N SER A 62 -10.36 -11.89 -4.05
CA SER A 62 -11.57 -11.41 -4.74
C SER A 62 -11.42 -9.96 -5.25
N PHE A 63 -10.18 -9.54 -5.46
CA PHE A 63 -9.82 -8.22 -5.97
C PHE A 63 -8.86 -8.40 -7.16
N PRO A 64 -8.95 -7.58 -8.23
CA PRO A 64 -7.96 -7.60 -9.30
C PRO A 64 -6.55 -7.35 -8.78
N SER A 65 -5.53 -8.00 -9.33
CA SER A 65 -4.14 -7.69 -8.97
C SER A 65 -3.81 -6.22 -9.30
N PHE A 66 -3.04 -5.58 -8.44
CA PHE A 66 -2.64 -4.18 -8.61
C PHE A 66 -1.22 -3.94 -8.12
N GLU A 67 -0.50 -3.04 -8.79
CA GLU A 67 0.77 -2.52 -8.26
C GLU A 67 0.47 -1.41 -7.26
N TRP A 68 1.12 -1.44 -6.11
CA TRP A 68 0.99 -0.42 -5.08
C TRP A 68 2.36 0.06 -4.62
N ASP A 69 2.45 1.35 -4.30
CA ASP A 69 3.67 1.97 -3.77
C ASP A 69 3.60 1.97 -2.24
N PHE A 70 4.52 1.24 -1.60
CA PHE A 70 4.54 1.02 -0.17
C PHE A 70 5.71 1.73 0.50
N LEU A 71 5.44 2.33 1.64
CA LEU A 71 6.48 2.76 2.56
C LEU A 71 7.19 1.55 3.18
N VAL A 72 8.52 1.52 3.13
CA VAL A 72 9.30 0.42 3.74
C VAL A 72 9.55 0.74 5.20
N ILE A 73 8.98 -0.06 6.10
CA ILE A 73 9.13 0.14 7.54
C ILE A 73 9.67 -1.11 8.25
N ASP A 74 10.31 -0.89 9.39
CA ASP A 74 10.72 -1.96 10.29
C ASP A 74 9.59 -2.21 11.29
N THR A 75 8.84 -3.30 11.13
CA THR A 75 7.67 -3.61 11.96
C THR A 75 8.07 -4.55 13.09
N PRO A 76 7.72 -4.27 14.36
CA PRO A 76 7.81 -5.27 15.42
C PRO A 76 6.69 -6.32 15.31
N LYS A 77 5.60 -6.01 14.59
CA LYS A 77 4.48 -6.93 14.35
C LYS A 77 4.65 -7.67 13.02
N GLY A 78 4.17 -8.92 12.97
CA GLY A 78 4.51 -9.91 11.96
C GLY A 78 3.72 -9.85 10.65
N GLU A 79 3.00 -8.77 10.37
CA GLU A 79 2.31 -8.60 9.09
C GLU A 79 3.28 -8.24 7.97
N ASP A 80 3.13 -8.89 6.82
CA ASP A 80 4.01 -8.67 5.68
C ASP A 80 3.70 -7.34 4.98
N LEU A 81 2.41 -7.07 4.74
CA LEU A 81 1.89 -5.83 4.15
C LEU A 81 0.81 -5.22 5.04
N MET A 82 0.68 -3.89 5.00
CA MET A 82 -0.50 -3.18 5.48
C MET A 82 -1.05 -2.28 4.37
N LEU A 83 -2.36 -2.40 4.11
CA LEU A 83 -3.11 -1.48 3.27
C LEU A 83 -3.82 -0.46 4.15
N GLY A 84 -3.39 0.80 4.02
CA GLY A 84 -3.87 1.93 4.81
C GLY A 84 -5.05 2.66 4.17
N PHE A 85 -5.34 3.84 4.70
CA PHE A 85 -6.39 4.72 4.21
C PHE A 85 -6.14 5.20 2.78
N ASP A 86 -4.89 5.37 2.34
CA ASP A 86 -4.53 5.67 0.95
C ASP A 86 -5.09 4.64 -0.03
N PHE A 87 -4.94 3.35 0.26
CA PHE A 87 -5.51 2.25 -0.53
C PHE A 87 -7.05 2.27 -0.47
N LEU A 88 -7.61 2.38 0.74
CA LEU A 88 -9.06 2.36 0.95
C LEU A 88 -9.75 3.53 0.24
N ASN A 89 -9.16 4.72 0.30
CA ASN A 89 -9.68 5.92 -0.35
C ASN A 89 -9.50 5.86 -1.87
N HIS A 90 -8.41 5.27 -2.38
CA HIS A 90 -8.17 5.13 -3.81
C HIS A 90 -9.16 4.16 -4.47
N PHE A 91 -9.31 2.96 -3.92
CA PHE A 91 -10.14 1.93 -4.54
C PHE A 91 -11.59 1.91 -4.05
N ASN A 92 -11.86 2.51 -2.88
CA ASN A 92 -13.15 2.44 -2.18
C ASN A 92 -13.80 1.05 -2.24
N PRO A 93 -13.09 0.00 -1.80
CA PRO A 93 -13.54 -1.37 -2.00
C PRO A 93 -14.77 -1.68 -1.14
N SER A 94 -15.59 -2.62 -1.59
CA SER A 94 -16.57 -3.28 -0.73
C SER A 94 -15.84 -4.25 0.18
N ILE A 95 -16.06 -4.14 1.50
CA ILE A 95 -15.52 -5.07 2.49
C ILE A 95 -16.67 -5.77 3.21
N ASP A 96 -16.78 -7.07 3.01
CA ASP A 96 -17.64 -7.92 3.81
C ASP A 96 -16.84 -8.44 5.01
N TRP A 97 -16.98 -7.74 6.14
CA TRP A 97 -16.31 -8.09 7.39
C TRP A 97 -16.73 -9.45 7.96
N ARG A 98 -17.94 -9.92 7.66
CA ARG A 98 -18.43 -11.22 8.15
C ARG A 98 -17.82 -12.37 7.37
N GLN A 99 -17.65 -12.19 6.06
CA GLN A 99 -17.08 -13.20 5.18
C GLN A 99 -15.55 -13.07 5.03
N GLY A 100 -14.97 -11.94 5.47
CA GLY A 100 -13.56 -11.64 5.26
C GLY A 100 -13.21 -11.39 3.79
N LEU A 101 -14.15 -10.83 3.03
CA LEU A 101 -13.98 -10.58 1.59
C LEU A 101 -13.77 -9.10 1.32
N ILE A 102 -12.85 -8.82 0.39
CA ILE A 102 -12.62 -7.51 -0.19
C ILE A 102 -12.87 -7.60 -1.70
N THR A 103 -13.74 -6.75 -2.22
CA THR A 103 -14.12 -6.76 -3.62
C THR A 103 -14.02 -5.37 -4.24
N PHE A 104 -13.62 -5.36 -5.51
CA PHE A 104 -13.53 -4.13 -6.30
C PHE A 104 -14.93 -3.73 -6.78
N ASN A 105 -15.36 -2.52 -6.44
CA ASN A 105 -16.62 -1.95 -6.92
C ASN A 105 -16.37 -1.23 -8.26
N SER A 106 -16.57 -1.95 -9.37
CA SER A 106 -16.49 -1.36 -10.72
C SER A 106 -17.59 -0.33 -11.02
N ASP A 107 -18.64 -0.27 -10.22
CA ASP A 107 -19.82 0.57 -10.45
C ASP A 107 -19.68 2.00 -9.88
N HIS A 108 -18.56 2.31 -9.21
CA HIS A 108 -18.23 3.71 -8.94
C HIS A 108 -17.87 4.40 -10.26
N LYS A 109 -18.78 5.24 -10.76
CA LYS A 109 -18.64 6.04 -11.98
C LYS A 109 -17.41 6.95 -12.03
N ASP A 110 -16.68 7.07 -10.91
CA ASP A 110 -15.47 7.86 -10.75
C ASP A 110 -14.18 7.03 -10.79
N TYR A 111 -14.25 5.72 -11.12
CA TYR A 111 -13.05 4.90 -11.29
C TYR A 111 -12.23 5.38 -12.49
N TYR A 112 -11.18 6.12 -12.19
CA TYR A 112 -10.10 6.43 -13.12
C TYR A 112 -9.11 5.28 -13.12
N ASP A 113 -9.05 4.55 -14.24
CA ASP A 113 -8.04 3.52 -14.47
C ASP A 113 -6.65 4.17 -14.63
N PRO A 114 -5.76 4.08 -13.62
CA PRO A 114 -4.47 4.75 -13.67
C PRO A 114 -3.57 4.14 -14.76
N SER A 115 -3.77 2.87 -15.14
CA SER A 115 -2.99 2.21 -16.19
C SER A 115 -3.19 2.85 -17.57
N LYS A 116 -4.30 3.57 -17.77
CA LYS A 116 -4.58 4.32 -19.00
C LYS A 116 -3.92 5.69 -19.06
N SER A 117 -3.50 6.26 -17.93
CA SER A 117 -2.77 7.54 -17.88
C SER A 117 -1.30 7.35 -18.22
N PHE A 118 -0.69 6.29 -17.68
CA PHE A 118 0.71 5.94 -17.94
C PHE A 118 1.03 5.72 -19.42
N ILE A 119 0.06 5.26 -20.24
CA ILE A 119 0.27 5.08 -21.68
C ILE A 119 0.27 6.43 -22.43
N ASN A 120 -0.51 7.40 -21.99
CA ASN A 120 -0.67 8.67 -22.69
C ASN A 120 0.51 9.64 -22.43
N ASP A 121 1.13 9.57 -21.26
CA ASP A 121 2.23 10.47 -20.88
C ASP A 121 3.52 10.22 -21.67
N PHE A 122 3.71 9.02 -22.26
CA PHE A 122 4.83 8.73 -23.16
C PHE A 122 4.54 8.97 -24.65
N SER A 123 3.27 9.19 -25.02
CA SER A 123 2.88 9.41 -26.43
C SER A 123 2.96 10.88 -26.87
N SER A 124 3.15 11.80 -25.92
CA SER A 124 3.14 13.25 -26.15
C SER A 124 4.54 13.91 -26.14
N ALA A 125 5.60 13.12 -26.01
CA ALA A 125 6.98 13.59 -26.22
C ALA A 125 7.39 13.29 -27.67
N LYS A 126 6.98 14.16 -28.60
CA LYS A 126 7.54 14.25 -29.96
C LYS A 126 7.88 15.69 -30.28
#